data_AF-A0A6S6ZDC5-F1
#
_entry.id   AF-A0A6S6ZDC5-F1
#
_cell.length_a   1.000
_cell.length_b   1.000
_cell.length_c   1.000
_cell.angle_alpha   90.00
_cell.angle_beta   90.00
_cell.angle_gamma   90.00
#
_symmetry.space_group_name_H-M   'P 1'
#
loop_
_entity.id
_entity.type
_entity.pdbx_description
1 polymer ?
#
loop_
_entity_poly.entity_id
_entity_poly.type
_entity_poly.pdbx_seq_one_letter_code
_entity_poly.pdbx_strand_id
1 'polypeptide(L)'
;MTGPDGEAFNIRASSYFVLQAEHPCAACSKLTRVAALAVPPGHESTEGELELDEDDADSPGLDPQAFRDWLFGPAQWQAMPGPAMISSTRALAPEVAQTLRTIAPFYRENPARSGEWSNFCEHCEQPVWDGALYPTPGQPFCPRDADAAARISAQRIDAPFAAFFGMCWTDSYRNKWPLFARLGYECN
;
A
#
# COMPACT_ATOMS: atom_id res chain seq x y z
N MET A 1 14.31 -8.50 -8.12
CA MET A 1 13.01 -8.68 -8.79
C MET A 1 12.57 -7.30 -9.24
N THR A 2 12.69 -7.02 -10.53
CA THR A 2 12.34 -5.73 -11.13
C THR A 2 10.92 -5.82 -11.70
N GLY A 3 10.17 -4.73 -11.58
CA GLY A 3 8.90 -4.52 -12.26
C GLY A 3 9.08 -4.37 -13.78
N PRO A 4 7.96 -4.25 -14.52
CA PRO A 4 7.96 -4.22 -15.99
C PRO A 4 8.79 -3.08 -16.60
N ASP A 5 8.97 -1.96 -15.88
CA ASP A 5 9.75 -0.80 -16.34
C ASP A 5 11.18 -0.75 -15.76
N GLY A 6 11.63 -1.83 -15.13
CA GLY A 6 12.94 -1.89 -14.47
C GLY A 6 12.98 -1.26 -13.06
N GLU A 7 11.89 -0.65 -12.60
CA GLU A 7 11.75 -0.22 -11.19
C GLU A 7 11.83 -1.43 -10.26
N ALA A 8 12.73 -1.40 -9.28
CA ALA A 8 12.82 -2.47 -8.29
C ALA A 8 11.60 -2.41 -7.35
N PHE A 9 10.94 -3.54 -7.11
CA PHE A 9 9.90 -3.61 -6.07
C PHE A 9 10.48 -3.18 -4.72
N ASN A 10 9.73 -2.38 -3.97
CA ASN A 10 10.12 -1.86 -2.65
C ASN A 10 9.30 -2.47 -1.49
N ILE A 11 8.39 -3.41 -1.79
CA ILE A 11 7.67 -4.21 -0.79
C ILE A 11 7.48 -5.65 -1.26
N ARG A 12 7.53 -6.61 -0.32
CA ARG A 12 7.17 -8.01 -0.55
C ARG A 12 6.61 -8.68 0.69
N ALA A 13 5.77 -9.70 0.49
CA ALA A 13 5.20 -10.50 1.57
C ALA A 13 4.86 -11.92 1.10
N SER A 14 4.68 -12.84 2.05
CA SER A 14 4.25 -14.23 1.77
C SER A 14 2.76 -14.36 1.44
N SER A 15 1.98 -13.34 1.79
CA SER A 15 0.54 -13.23 1.55
C SER A 15 0.14 -11.76 1.54
N TYR A 16 -1.03 -11.44 1.01
CA TYR A 16 -1.56 -10.09 0.96
C TYR A 16 -3.08 -10.07 1.04
N PHE A 17 -3.66 -8.89 1.14
CA PHE A 17 -5.09 -8.66 1.15
C PHE A 17 -5.49 -7.79 -0.03
N VAL A 18 -6.58 -8.16 -0.70
CA VAL A 18 -7.31 -7.27 -1.60
C VAL A 18 -8.51 -6.75 -0.85
N LEU A 19 -8.51 -5.44 -0.61
CA LEU A 19 -9.58 -4.72 0.05
C LEU A 19 -10.53 -4.19 -1.01
N GLN A 20 -11.84 -4.25 -0.79
CA GLN A 20 -12.84 -3.64 -1.66
C GLN A 20 -13.89 -2.87 -0.85
N ALA A 21 -14.26 -1.71 -1.36
CA ALA A 21 -15.25 -0.82 -0.75
C ALA A 21 -16.04 -0.06 -1.83
N GLU A 22 -17.12 0.61 -1.43
CA GLU A 22 -17.90 1.49 -2.31
C GLU A 22 -17.46 2.95 -2.18
N HIS A 23 -17.47 3.66 -3.30
CA HIS A 23 -17.14 5.08 -3.37
C HIS A 23 -18.05 5.80 -4.39
N PRO A 24 -18.61 6.98 -4.06
CA PRO A 24 -19.35 7.78 -5.03
C PRO A 24 -18.39 8.42 -6.04
N CYS A 25 -18.55 8.11 -7.32
CA CYS A 25 -17.70 8.67 -8.37
C CYS A 25 -17.87 10.19 -8.49
N ALA A 26 -16.78 10.95 -8.41
CA ALA A 26 -16.81 12.41 -8.56
C ALA A 26 -17.31 12.89 -9.94
N ALA A 27 -17.19 12.07 -10.98
CA ALA A 27 -17.59 12.43 -12.35
C ALA A 27 -19.07 12.12 -12.66
N CYS A 28 -19.58 10.96 -12.23
CA CYS A 28 -20.93 10.50 -12.58
C CYS A 28 -21.88 10.32 -11.38
N SER A 29 -21.41 10.56 -10.14
CA SER A 29 -22.14 10.42 -8.87
C SER A 29 -22.69 9.02 -8.55
N LYS A 30 -22.47 8.02 -9.41
CA LYS A 30 -22.85 6.62 -9.12
C LYS A 30 -21.87 5.99 -8.13
N LEU A 31 -22.38 5.12 -7.26
CA LEU A 31 -21.54 4.26 -6.43
C LEU A 31 -20.77 3.28 -7.32
N THR A 32 -19.46 3.23 -7.11
CA THR A 32 -18.54 2.33 -7.80
C THR A 32 -17.71 1.59 -6.76
N ARG A 33 -17.29 0.37 -7.10
CA ARG A 33 -16.29 -0.33 -6.30
C ARG A 33 -14.92 0.29 -6.51
N VAL A 34 -14.14 0.26 -5.45
CA VAL A 34 -12.72 0.62 -5.40
C VAL A 34 -11.96 -0.45 -4.63
N ALA A 35 -10.69 -0.65 -4.94
CA ALA A 35 -9.82 -1.62 -4.32
C ALA A 35 -8.52 -1.00 -3.79
N ALA A 36 -7.95 -1.64 -2.77
CA ALA A 36 -6.64 -1.36 -2.21
C ALA A 36 -5.91 -2.65 -1.87
N LEU A 37 -4.60 -2.55 -1.68
CA LEU A 37 -3.71 -3.66 -1.35
C LEU A 37 -3.13 -3.45 0.04
N ALA A 38 -3.16 -4.50 0.87
CA ALA A 38 -2.52 -4.51 2.18
C ALA A 38 -1.70 -5.78 2.39
N VAL A 39 -0.71 -5.73 3.26
CA VAL A 39 0.18 -6.83 3.62
C VAL A 39 0.17 -7.06 5.13
N PRO A 40 0.33 -8.31 5.59
CA PRO A 40 0.40 -8.64 7.01
C PRO A 40 1.70 -8.11 7.66
N PRO A 41 1.76 -8.13 9.00
CA PRO A 41 3.02 -8.13 9.76
C PRO A 41 4.06 -9.10 9.20
N GLY A 42 5.33 -8.73 9.30
CA GLY A 42 6.47 -9.52 8.80
C GLY A 42 6.68 -9.40 7.28
N HIS A 43 5.98 -8.49 6.60
CA HIS A 43 6.33 -8.10 5.24
C HIS A 43 7.71 -7.42 5.23
N GLU A 44 8.39 -7.46 4.09
CA GLU A 44 9.67 -6.79 3.94
C GLU A 44 9.50 -5.53 3.08
N SER A 45 10.15 -4.45 3.47
CA SER A 45 10.21 -3.18 2.74
C SER A 45 11.64 -2.71 2.58
N THR A 46 11.94 -2.00 1.50
CA THR A 46 13.22 -1.31 1.35
C THR A 46 13.22 0.12 1.90
N GLU A 47 12.04 0.63 2.25
CA GLU A 47 11.86 1.95 2.89
C GLU A 47 11.63 1.83 4.40
N GLY A 48 12.19 0.81 5.04
CA GLY A 48 12.13 0.67 6.50
C GLY A 48 12.64 1.93 7.19
N GLU A 49 11.99 2.31 8.29
CA GLU A 49 12.47 3.41 9.14
C GLU A 49 13.90 3.09 9.55
N LEU A 50 14.83 4.01 9.30
CA LEU A 50 16.12 3.95 9.96
C LEU A 50 15.82 4.08 11.44
N GLU A 51 16.02 2.99 12.20
CA GLU A 51 16.12 3.07 13.65
C GLU A 51 17.31 4.00 13.95
N LEU A 52 17.02 5.29 14.16
CA LEU A 52 17.95 6.20 14.76
C LEU A 52 17.99 5.78 16.23
N ASP A 53 19.06 5.09 16.61
CA ASP A 53 19.31 4.68 17.99
C ASP A 53 19.29 5.97 18.86
N GLU A 54 18.18 6.22 19.55
CA GLU A 54 18.00 7.44 20.35
C GLU A 54 18.97 7.48 21.55
N ASP A 55 19.50 6.32 21.93
CA ASP A 55 20.54 6.14 22.94
C ASP A 55 21.92 6.63 22.48
N ASP A 56 22.07 6.94 21.18
CA ASP A 56 23.32 7.40 20.55
C ASP A 56 23.19 8.86 20.07
N ALA A 57 22.56 9.72 20.90
CA ALA A 57 22.38 11.15 20.63
C ALA A 57 23.70 11.94 20.47
N ASP A 58 24.84 11.35 20.88
CA ASP A 58 26.21 11.87 20.69
C ASP A 58 26.94 11.21 19.50
N SER A 59 26.27 10.33 18.75
CA SER A 59 26.83 9.73 17.54
C SER A 59 27.04 10.82 16.49
N PRO A 60 28.26 11.00 15.93
CA PRO A 60 28.58 12.10 15.01
C PRO A 60 27.88 12.00 13.64
N GLY A 61 26.83 11.18 13.53
CA GLY A 61 26.29 10.67 12.28
C GLY A 61 27.21 9.61 11.67
N LEU A 62 26.79 9.08 10.52
CA LEU A 62 27.66 8.25 9.70
C LEU A 62 28.87 9.07 9.22
N ASP A 63 30.07 8.49 9.26
CA ASP A 63 31.22 9.12 8.60
C ASP A 63 30.95 9.28 7.09
N PRO A 64 31.61 10.22 6.38
CA PRO A 64 31.28 10.51 4.99
C PRO A 64 31.32 9.30 4.04
N GLN A 65 32.17 8.31 4.32
CA GLN A 65 32.25 7.09 3.52
C GLN A 65 31.10 6.15 3.86
N ALA A 66 30.78 5.95 5.15
CA ALA A 66 29.62 5.17 5.56
C ALA A 66 28.29 5.79 5.10
N PHE A 67 28.16 7.12 5.13
CA PHE A 67 27.00 7.83 4.57
C PHE A 67 26.89 7.63 3.06
N ARG A 68 28.02 7.68 2.34
CA ARG A 68 28.07 7.43 0.89
C ARG A 68 27.70 5.98 0.56
N ASP A 69 28.20 5.02 1.32
CA ASP A 69 27.90 3.60 1.12
C ASP A 69 26.46 3.27 1.50
N TRP A 70 25.88 3.98 2.47
CA TRP A 70 24.46 3.91 2.79
C TRP A 70 23.60 4.53 1.67
N LEU A 71 23.95 5.74 1.20
CA LEU A 71 23.18 6.49 0.21
C LEU A 71 23.20 5.85 -1.19
N PHE A 72 24.34 5.28 -1.59
CA PHE A 72 24.53 4.64 -2.90
C PHE A 72 24.57 3.11 -2.83
N GLY A 73 24.36 2.55 -1.64
CA GLY A 73 24.31 1.12 -1.41
C GLY A 73 23.07 0.47 -2.03
N PRO A 74 23.07 -0.86 -2.20
CA PRO A 74 21.87 -1.56 -2.63
C PRO A 74 20.76 -1.40 -1.58
N ALA A 75 19.51 -1.37 -2.06
CA ALA A 75 18.33 -1.32 -1.20
C ALA A 75 18.35 -2.46 -0.17
N GLN A 76 18.24 -2.12 1.12
CA GLN A 76 18.24 -3.09 2.20
C GLN A 76 16.80 -3.47 2.54
N TRP A 77 16.50 -4.77 2.47
CA TRP A 77 15.18 -5.29 2.85
C TRP A 77 15.12 -5.47 4.36
N GLN A 78 14.09 -4.91 4.98
CA GLN A 78 13.86 -4.99 6.41
C GLN A 78 12.48 -5.58 6.66
N ALA A 79 12.38 -6.50 7.62
CA ALA A 79 11.09 -7.04 8.06
C ALA A 79 10.38 -6.01 8.93
N MET A 80 9.15 -5.67 8.54
CA MET A 80 8.33 -4.68 9.23
C MET A 80 7.41 -5.38 10.24
N PRO A 81 7.38 -4.96 11.52
CA PRO A 81 6.62 -5.63 12.56
C PRO A 81 5.10 -5.40 12.43
N GLY A 82 4.68 -4.26 11.87
CA GLY A 82 3.27 -3.89 11.72
C GLY A 82 2.66 -4.30 10.37
N PRO A 83 1.31 -4.31 10.25
CA PRO A 83 0.65 -4.39 8.96
C PRO A 83 0.88 -3.11 8.14
N ALA A 84 0.73 -3.23 6.83
CA ALA A 84 0.80 -2.08 5.94
C ALA A 84 -0.27 -2.12 4.85
N MET A 85 -0.70 -0.96 4.40
CA MET A 85 -1.48 -0.78 3.18
C MET A 85 -0.70 0.13 2.23
N ILE A 86 -0.73 -0.16 0.93
CA ILE A 86 0.00 0.63 -0.06
C ILE A 86 -0.95 1.48 -0.91
N SER A 87 -0.45 2.64 -1.36
CA SER A 87 -1.08 3.44 -2.40
C SER A 87 -0.01 4.01 -3.34
N SER A 88 -0.44 4.70 -4.38
CA SER A 88 0.46 5.15 -5.46
C SER A 88 1.28 4.01 -6.05
N THR A 89 0.60 2.90 -6.35
CA THR A 89 1.20 1.65 -6.82
C THR A 89 1.65 1.80 -8.26
N ARG A 90 2.97 1.79 -8.51
CA ARG A 90 3.51 1.93 -9.88
C ARG A 90 3.71 0.61 -10.57
N ALA A 91 4.07 -0.42 -9.81
CA ALA A 91 4.36 -1.74 -10.35
C ALA A 91 3.80 -2.83 -9.44
N LEU A 92 3.34 -3.92 -10.04
CA LEU A 92 2.93 -5.14 -9.36
C LEU A 92 3.63 -6.33 -9.99
N ALA A 93 3.94 -7.34 -9.18
CA ALA A 93 4.36 -8.63 -9.72
C ALA A 93 3.28 -9.21 -10.66
N PRO A 94 3.65 -9.89 -11.74
CA PRO A 94 2.70 -10.40 -12.74
C PRO A 94 1.56 -11.24 -12.15
N GLU A 95 1.85 -12.05 -11.14
CA GLU A 95 0.89 -12.92 -10.45
C GLU A 95 -0.12 -12.10 -9.62
N VAL A 96 0.33 -11.02 -8.99
CA VAL A 96 -0.53 -10.09 -8.25
C VAL A 96 -1.43 -9.34 -9.22
N ALA A 97 -0.86 -8.82 -10.32
CA ALA A 97 -1.60 -8.16 -11.40
C ALA A 97 -2.67 -9.09 -12.02
N GLN A 98 -2.32 -10.37 -12.26
CA GLN A 98 -3.25 -11.37 -12.77
C GLN A 98 -4.40 -11.64 -11.79
N THR A 99 -4.10 -11.71 -10.50
CA THR A 99 -5.13 -11.88 -9.47
C THR A 99 -6.09 -10.70 -9.48
N LEU A 100 -5.56 -9.46 -9.49
CA LEU A 100 -6.37 -8.24 -9.52
C LEU A 100 -7.26 -8.13 -10.76
N ARG A 101 -6.75 -8.49 -11.94
CA ARG A 101 -7.57 -8.56 -13.17
C ARG A 101 -8.81 -9.46 -13.02
N THR A 102 -8.74 -10.45 -12.13
CA THR A 102 -9.84 -11.40 -11.89
C THR A 102 -10.82 -10.87 -10.84
N ILE A 103 -10.32 -10.37 -9.71
CA ILE A 103 -11.17 -10.06 -8.54
C ILE A 103 -11.46 -8.57 -8.35
N ALA A 104 -10.69 -7.69 -8.98
CA ALA A 104 -10.84 -6.23 -8.93
C ALA A 104 -10.48 -5.59 -10.29
N PRO A 105 -11.17 -5.92 -11.39
CA PRO A 105 -10.80 -5.47 -12.75
C PRO A 105 -10.86 -3.94 -12.94
N PHE A 106 -11.55 -3.23 -12.04
CA PHE A 106 -11.59 -1.77 -12.00
C PHE A 106 -10.31 -1.13 -11.41
N TYR A 107 -9.46 -1.91 -10.73
CA TYR A 107 -8.14 -1.47 -10.30
C TYR A 107 -7.10 -1.95 -11.32
N ARG A 108 -6.62 -1.02 -12.16
CA ARG A 108 -5.82 -1.32 -13.35
C ARG A 108 -4.84 -0.19 -13.66
N GLU A 109 -3.87 -0.47 -14.52
CA GLU A 109 -2.90 0.53 -15.00
C GLU A 109 -3.60 1.74 -15.63
N ASN A 110 -3.10 2.93 -15.34
CA ASN A 110 -3.59 4.20 -15.86
C ASN A 110 -2.58 4.81 -16.84
N PRO A 111 -2.85 4.75 -18.16
CA PRO A 111 -1.94 5.30 -19.17
C PRO A 111 -1.70 6.80 -19.02
N ALA A 112 -2.66 7.55 -18.44
CA ALA A 112 -2.52 8.99 -18.20
C ALA A 112 -1.60 9.31 -17.01
N ARG A 113 -1.17 8.30 -16.24
CA ARG A 113 -0.27 8.42 -15.08
C ARG A 113 0.93 7.49 -15.21
N SER A 114 1.48 7.41 -16.42
CA SER A 114 2.67 6.58 -16.71
C SER A 114 2.50 5.11 -16.27
N GLY A 115 1.29 4.56 -16.40
CA GLY A 115 1.01 3.17 -16.04
C GLY A 115 0.71 2.91 -14.57
N GLU A 116 0.69 3.92 -13.70
CA GLU A 116 0.34 3.76 -12.28
C GLU A 116 -1.02 3.05 -12.11
N TRP A 117 -1.09 2.08 -11.21
CA TRP A 117 -2.30 1.34 -10.92
C TRP A 117 -3.30 2.23 -10.19
N SER A 118 -4.45 2.46 -10.82
CA SER A 118 -5.51 3.34 -10.34
C SER A 118 -6.85 2.61 -10.29
N ASN A 119 -7.74 3.09 -9.41
CA ASN A 119 -9.14 2.69 -9.44
C ASN A 119 -9.86 3.44 -10.58
N PHE A 120 -10.78 2.76 -11.27
CA PHE A 120 -11.62 3.34 -12.31
C PHE A 120 -13.09 3.14 -11.97
N CYS A 121 -13.92 4.15 -12.25
CA CYS A 121 -15.35 4.01 -12.05
C CYS A 121 -15.94 2.94 -12.98
N GLU A 122 -16.71 2.01 -12.42
CA GLU A 122 -17.37 0.92 -13.16
C GLU A 122 -18.46 1.41 -14.13
N HIS A 123 -18.85 2.69 -14.05
CA HIS A 123 -19.94 3.25 -14.86
C HIS A 123 -19.49 4.22 -15.95
N CYS A 124 -18.50 5.07 -15.66
CA CYS A 124 -18.03 6.10 -16.58
C CYS A 124 -16.55 5.98 -16.93
N GLU A 125 -15.86 4.97 -16.38
CA GLU A 125 -14.44 4.68 -16.62
C GLU A 125 -13.49 5.84 -16.34
N GLN A 126 -13.93 6.84 -15.57
CA GLN A 126 -13.05 7.90 -15.09
C GLN A 126 -12.19 7.37 -13.93
N PRO A 127 -10.89 7.73 -13.89
CA PRO A 127 -10.02 7.34 -12.78
C PRO A 127 -10.50 7.98 -11.49
N VAL A 128 -10.48 7.19 -10.41
CA VAL A 128 -10.75 7.63 -9.05
C VAL A 128 -9.44 8.09 -8.43
N TRP A 129 -9.45 9.28 -7.85
CA TRP A 129 -8.27 9.88 -7.26
C TRP A 129 -7.95 9.28 -5.89
N ASP A 130 -6.73 8.79 -5.69
CA ASP A 130 -6.27 8.21 -4.42
C ASP A 130 -6.48 9.13 -3.20
N GLY A 131 -6.35 10.46 -3.37
CA GLY A 131 -6.61 11.42 -2.30
C GLY A 131 -8.05 11.39 -1.76
N ALA A 132 -9.00 10.81 -2.50
CA ALA A 132 -10.37 10.57 -2.08
C ALA A 132 -10.57 9.23 -1.34
N LEU A 133 -9.54 8.37 -1.28
CA LEU A 133 -9.65 6.99 -0.81
C LEU A 133 -8.86 6.71 0.47
N TYR A 134 -7.66 7.28 0.61
CA TYR A 134 -6.68 6.89 1.63
C TYR A 134 -6.48 7.87 2.79
N PRO A 135 -6.26 9.18 2.61
CA PRO A 135 -5.71 10.00 3.70
C PRO A 135 -6.69 10.32 4.84
N THR A 136 -7.97 10.52 4.54
CA THR A 136 -8.88 11.23 5.46
C THR A 136 -9.88 10.27 6.13
N PRO A 137 -10.04 10.31 7.47
CA PRO A 137 -11.05 9.51 8.16
C PRO A 137 -12.45 9.62 7.54
N GLY A 138 -13.11 8.47 7.37
CA GLY A 138 -14.39 8.34 6.69
C GLY A 138 -14.28 8.02 5.19
N GLN A 139 -13.08 8.05 4.62
CA GLN A 139 -12.84 7.56 3.25
C GLN A 139 -12.81 6.03 3.19
N PRO A 140 -13.02 5.43 2.00
CA PRO A 140 -13.11 3.99 1.82
C PRO A 140 -11.99 3.17 2.48
N PHE A 141 -10.74 3.62 2.43
CA PHE A 141 -9.58 2.94 3.02
C PHE A 141 -9.00 3.69 4.23
N CYS A 142 -9.80 4.57 4.83
CA CYS A 142 -9.51 5.24 6.09
C CYS A 142 -10.80 5.27 6.92
N PRO A 143 -11.35 4.10 7.28
CA PRO A 143 -12.62 4.04 8.00
C PRO A 143 -12.51 4.79 9.32
N ARG A 144 -13.53 5.59 9.63
CA ARG A 144 -13.54 6.42 10.86
C ARG A 144 -13.69 5.59 12.14
N ASP A 145 -14.27 4.40 12.04
CA ASP A 145 -14.64 3.52 13.15
C ASP A 145 -14.71 2.05 12.68
N ALA A 146 -14.90 1.14 13.64
CA ALA A 146 -14.99 -0.30 13.38
C ALA A 146 -16.20 -0.68 12.51
N ASP A 147 -17.33 0.03 12.65
CA ASP A 147 -18.54 -0.23 11.85
C ASP A 147 -18.33 0.11 10.38
N ALA A 148 -17.62 1.22 10.09
CA ALA A 148 -17.22 1.58 8.74
C ALA A 148 -16.21 0.56 8.19
N ALA A 149 -15.24 0.13 9.01
CA ALA A 149 -14.26 -0.87 8.61
C ALA A 149 -14.90 -2.24 8.30
N ALA A 150 -15.94 -2.64 9.05
CA ALA A 150 -16.68 -3.88 8.83
C ALA A 150 -17.37 -3.96 7.45
N ARG A 151 -17.66 -2.81 6.82
CA ARG A 151 -18.25 -2.74 5.48
C ARG A 151 -17.23 -2.96 4.36
N ILE A 152 -15.94 -2.90 4.68
CA ILE A 152 -14.86 -3.15 3.73
C ILE A 152 -14.71 -4.67 3.60
N SER A 153 -14.85 -5.17 2.37
CA SER A 153 -14.52 -6.55 2.04
C SER A 153 -13.00 -6.70 2.08
N ALA A 154 -12.51 -7.70 2.80
CA ALA A 154 -11.10 -8.03 2.90
C ALA A 154 -10.90 -9.49 2.52
N GLN A 155 -10.29 -9.73 1.36
CA GLN A 155 -9.95 -11.07 0.90
C GLN A 155 -8.44 -11.29 1.07
N ARG A 156 -8.07 -12.26 1.89
CA ARG A 156 -6.69 -12.73 1.99
C ARG A 156 -6.34 -13.59 0.77
N ILE A 157 -5.18 -13.35 0.20
CA ILE A 157 -4.58 -14.15 -0.88
C ILE A 157 -3.32 -14.79 -0.32
N ASP A 158 -3.34 -16.11 -0.18
CA ASP A 158 -2.21 -16.91 0.29
C ASP A 158 -1.23 -17.22 -0.86
N ALA A 159 -0.66 -16.15 -1.42
CA ALA A 159 0.36 -16.20 -2.47
C ALA A 159 1.39 -15.07 -2.29
N PRO A 160 2.62 -15.23 -2.82
CA PRO A 160 3.63 -14.19 -2.76
C PRO A 160 3.15 -12.86 -3.32
N PHE A 161 3.48 -11.79 -2.61
CA PHE A 161 3.22 -10.42 -3.00
C PHE A 161 4.52 -9.70 -3.26
N ALA A 162 4.58 -8.90 -4.33
CA ALA A 162 5.62 -7.91 -4.54
C ALA A 162 5.07 -6.74 -5.36
N ALA A 163 5.46 -5.53 -4.99
CA ALA A 163 4.98 -4.30 -5.62
C ALA A 163 6.01 -3.17 -5.49
N PHE A 164 5.79 -2.12 -6.27
CA PHE A 164 6.32 -0.79 -6.00
C PHE A 164 5.20 0.09 -5.47
N PHE A 165 5.39 0.71 -4.30
CA PHE A 165 4.49 1.71 -3.74
C PHE A 165 5.17 3.09 -3.71
N GLY A 166 4.38 4.15 -3.88
CA GLY A 166 4.83 5.52 -3.61
C GLY A 166 4.45 6.02 -2.22
N MET A 167 3.46 5.40 -1.56
CA MET A 167 3.08 5.69 -0.18
C MET A 167 2.70 4.41 0.55
N CYS A 168 3.20 4.27 1.78
CA CYS A 168 2.87 3.18 2.69
C CYS A 168 2.14 3.72 3.91
N TRP A 169 1.01 3.12 4.25
CA TRP A 169 0.22 3.42 5.44
C TRP A 169 0.42 2.27 6.42
N THR A 170 1.20 2.49 7.46
CA THR A 170 1.49 1.53 8.53
C THR A 170 0.61 1.78 9.76
N ASP A 171 0.76 0.93 10.77
CA ASP A 171 0.13 1.10 12.08
C ASP A 171 0.64 2.32 12.87
N SER A 172 1.70 3.00 12.46
CA SER A 172 2.04 4.33 13.01
C SER A 172 0.96 5.38 12.70
N TYR A 173 0.16 5.16 11.64
CA TYR A 173 -1.00 5.98 11.30
C TYR A 173 -2.24 5.52 12.08
N ARG A 174 -2.52 6.15 13.22
CA ARG A 174 -3.67 5.80 14.09
C ARG A 174 -5.04 5.82 13.39
N ASN A 175 -5.20 6.64 12.35
CA ASN A 175 -6.41 6.67 11.53
C ASN A 175 -6.60 5.42 10.65
N LYS A 176 -5.61 4.51 10.59
CA LYS A 176 -5.69 3.21 9.93
C LYS A 176 -6.04 2.06 10.85
N TRP A 177 -5.97 2.24 12.16
CA TRP A 177 -6.21 1.18 13.13
C TRP A 177 -7.56 0.47 12.96
N PRO A 178 -8.70 1.17 12.68
CA PRO A 178 -9.95 0.45 12.46
C PRO A 178 -9.90 -0.51 11.27
N LEU A 179 -9.16 -0.15 10.21
CA LEU A 179 -8.94 -1.01 9.06
C LEU A 179 -8.03 -2.20 9.41
N PHE A 180 -6.93 -1.98 10.12
CA PHE A 180 -6.03 -3.08 10.51
C PHE A 180 -6.67 -4.04 11.51
N ALA A 181 -7.47 -3.54 12.45
CA ALA A 181 -8.30 -4.36 13.32
C ALA A 181 -9.27 -5.23 12.51
N ARG A 182 -9.85 -4.70 11.42
CA ARG A 182 -10.69 -5.47 10.48
C ARG A 182 -9.91 -6.59 9.78
N LEU A 183 -8.59 -6.45 9.60
CA LEU A 183 -7.72 -7.50 9.06
C LEU A 183 -7.25 -8.50 10.12
N GLY A 184 -7.62 -8.30 11.40
CA GLY A 184 -7.27 -9.17 12.50
C GLY A 184 -5.95 -8.82 13.20
N TYR A 185 -5.48 -7.57 13.07
CA TYR A 185 -4.24 -7.11 13.71
C TYR A 185 -4.52 -6.12 14.83
N GLU A 186 -3.83 -6.29 15.95
CA GLU A 186 -3.77 -5.32 17.04
C GLU A 186 -2.66 -4.30 16.72
N CYS A 187 -3.03 -3.02 16.66
CA CYS A 187 -2.08 -1.92 16.49
C CYS A 187 -1.78 -1.31 17.86
N ASN A 188 -0.51 -0.96 18.09
CA ASN A 188 -0.03 -0.33 19.32
C ASN A 188 0.65 1.00 19.03
#